data_AF-A0A6L6JGF6-F1
#
_entry.id   AF-A0A6L6JGF6-F1
#
_cell.length_a   1.000
_cell.length_b   1.000
_cell.length_c   1.000
_cell.angle_alpha   90.00
_cell.angle_beta   90.00
_cell.angle_gamma   90.00
#
_symmetry.space_group_name_H-M   'P 1'
#
loop_
_entity.id
_entity.type
_entity.pdbx_description
1 polymer ?
#
loop_
_entity_poly.entity_id
_entity_poly.type
_entity_poly.pdbx_seq_one_letter_code
_entity_poly.pdbx_strand_id
1 'polypeptide(L)'
;MRLISSLAIAAIATSAFVATPAAADPGRGHHKHKSGHKQDRHEPYRSYGYIADCPPGLAKKHPRCVPPGQARKHASHYGNRVGDVLRVGDYVIIRDPRRYDLQDRRGWDYYRDDNRIYRVDSGTQKVLAVMNLIQAFSN
;
A
#
# COMPACT_ATOMS: atom_id res chain seq x y z
N MET A 1 10.84 15.94 65.73
CA MET A 1 11.73 16.97 65.11
C MET A 1 11.96 16.53 63.67
N ARG A 2 11.31 17.14 62.67
CA ARG A 2 11.84 18.22 61.79
C ARG A 2 13.24 17.85 61.24
N LEU A 3 13.53 17.80 59.94
CA LEU A 3 13.38 18.87 58.95
C LEU A 3 13.45 18.35 57.49
N ILE A 4 12.72 19.05 56.64
CA ILE A 4 12.73 19.09 55.17
C ILE A 4 13.99 19.83 54.70
N SER A 5 14.59 19.46 53.55
CA SER A 5 15.39 20.34 52.65
C SER A 5 15.88 19.52 51.45
N SER A 6 16.01 19.98 50.20
CA SER A 6 15.58 21.14 49.41
C SER A 6 15.89 20.81 47.94
N LEU A 7 15.15 21.41 47.01
CA LEU A 7 15.32 21.29 45.56
C LEU A 7 16.73 21.61 45.05
N ALA A 8 17.14 20.94 43.96
CA ALA A 8 18.00 21.54 42.94
C ALA A 8 17.41 21.28 41.55
N ILE A 9 17.02 22.39 40.92
CA ILE A 9 16.46 22.51 39.57
C ILE A 9 17.63 22.42 38.58
N ALA A 10 17.54 21.56 37.58
CA ALA A 10 18.43 21.60 36.41
C ALA A 10 17.57 21.79 35.16
N ALA A 11 17.52 23.04 34.68
CA ALA A 11 16.89 23.43 33.44
C ALA A 11 17.68 22.85 32.26
N ILE A 12 17.07 21.95 31.48
CA ILE A 12 17.65 21.45 30.23
C ILE A 12 17.27 22.43 29.12
N ALA A 13 18.29 23.10 28.58
CA ALA A 13 18.18 24.13 27.56
C ALA A 13 17.58 23.60 26.25
N THR A 14 16.59 24.32 25.73
CA THR A 14 15.97 24.09 24.42
C THR A 14 16.90 24.57 23.30
N SER A 15 17.52 23.64 22.57
CA SER A 15 18.26 23.96 21.34
C SER A 15 17.28 24.20 20.19
N ALA A 16 17.16 25.44 19.73
CA ALA A 16 16.42 25.81 18.53
C ALA A 16 17.20 25.38 17.27
N PHE A 17 16.66 24.44 16.51
CA PHE A 17 17.16 24.13 15.16
C PHE A 17 16.67 25.21 14.20
N VAL A 18 17.59 26.07 13.73
CA VAL A 18 17.33 27.02 12.65
C VAL A 18 17.41 26.26 11.33
N ALA A 19 16.26 25.99 10.71
CA ALA A 19 16.19 25.45 9.36
C ALA A 19 16.48 26.58 8.37
N THR A 20 17.65 26.56 7.73
CA THR A 20 17.93 27.40 6.56
C THR A 20 17.20 26.82 5.34
N PRO A 21 16.42 27.61 4.58
CA PRO A 21 15.94 27.16 3.29
C PRO A 21 17.11 27.14 2.31
N ALA A 22 17.41 25.97 1.74
CA ALA A 22 18.31 25.85 0.60
C ALA A 22 17.62 26.46 -0.63
N ALA A 23 18.18 27.54 -1.17
CA ALA A 23 17.78 28.09 -2.46
C ALA A 23 18.19 27.08 -3.56
N ALA A 24 17.21 26.44 -4.18
CA ALA A 24 17.43 25.56 -5.31
C ALA A 24 17.75 26.40 -6.57
N ASP A 25 18.89 26.10 -7.18
CA ASP A 25 19.34 26.64 -8.46
C ASP A 25 18.41 26.16 -9.60
N PRO A 26 17.79 27.05 -10.40
CA PRO A 26 17.03 26.63 -11.56
C PRO A 26 17.99 26.23 -12.69
N GLY A 27 18.26 24.92 -12.79
CA GLY A 27 18.99 24.32 -13.90
C GLY A 27 18.38 24.70 -15.25
N ARG A 28 19.21 25.32 -16.10
CA ARG A 28 18.92 25.62 -17.51
C ARG A 28 18.86 24.33 -18.33
N GLY A 29 17.68 24.01 -18.86
CA GLY A 29 17.49 22.94 -19.85
C GLY A 29 17.00 23.48 -21.19
N HIS A 30 17.85 23.46 -22.21
CA HIS A 30 17.47 23.72 -23.61
C HIS A 30 17.14 22.41 -24.30
N HIS A 31 15.91 22.22 -24.78
CA HIS A 31 15.60 21.16 -25.74
C HIS A 31 14.57 21.66 -26.75
N LYS A 32 15.00 21.82 -28.01
CA LYS A 32 14.12 21.94 -29.17
C LYS A 32 13.98 20.56 -29.80
N HIS A 33 12.78 19.97 -29.88
CA HIS A 33 12.50 18.92 -30.88
C HIS A 33 11.06 18.99 -31.38
N LYS A 34 10.92 18.57 -32.63
CA LYS A 34 9.87 18.93 -33.60
C LYS A 34 8.68 17.95 -33.60
N SER A 35 7.54 18.50 -34.03
CA SER A 35 6.44 17.93 -34.82
C SER A 35 6.20 16.41 -34.87
N GLY A 36 4.94 16.07 -34.55
CA GLY A 36 4.12 15.12 -35.29
C GLY A 36 3.96 13.75 -34.63
N HIS A 37 2.72 13.34 -34.36
CA HIS A 37 2.19 12.01 -34.69
C HIS A 37 0.66 11.98 -34.56
N LYS A 38 0.06 11.04 -35.28
CA LYS A 38 -1.27 11.03 -35.90
C LYS A 38 -2.43 10.84 -34.91
N GLN A 39 -3.58 11.42 -35.24
CA GLN A 39 -4.86 11.18 -34.56
C GLN A 39 -5.44 9.85 -35.01
N ASP A 40 -5.06 8.75 -34.35
CA ASP A 40 -5.79 7.50 -34.46
C ASP A 40 -6.93 7.52 -33.43
N ARG A 41 -8.14 7.84 -33.90
CA ARG A 41 -9.40 7.71 -33.13
C ARG A 41 -9.69 6.22 -32.93
N HIS A 42 -9.26 5.69 -31.79
CA HIS A 42 -9.89 4.53 -31.18
C HIS A 42 -10.68 5.03 -29.96
N GLU A 43 -12.00 5.06 -30.10
CA GLU A 43 -12.95 5.09 -28.97
C GLU A 43 -13.00 3.67 -28.38
N PRO A 44 -12.64 3.50 -27.10
CA PRO A 44 -13.43 2.58 -26.31
C PRO A 44 -13.69 3.11 -24.89
N TYR A 45 -14.97 3.20 -24.55
CA TYR A 45 -15.53 2.94 -23.22
C TYR A 45 -14.81 3.62 -22.04
N ARG A 46 -15.12 4.91 -21.79
CA ARG A 46 -14.57 5.65 -20.65
C ARG A 46 -15.30 5.36 -19.34
N SER A 47 -14.82 4.28 -18.74
CA SER A 47 -14.74 4.05 -17.30
C SER A 47 -14.21 5.29 -16.55
N TYR A 48 -14.86 5.60 -15.43
CA TYR A 48 -14.48 6.47 -14.32
C TYR A 48 -13.16 7.26 -14.42
N GLY A 49 -13.29 8.60 -14.49
CA GLY A 49 -12.37 9.52 -13.81
C GLY A 49 -11.30 10.18 -14.67
N TYR A 50 -11.62 11.36 -15.19
CA TYR A 50 -10.73 12.50 -15.39
C TYR A 50 -9.26 12.18 -15.73
N ILE A 51 -8.93 12.26 -17.02
CA ILE A 51 -7.58 12.54 -17.49
C ILE A 51 -7.24 13.97 -17.02
N ALA A 52 -6.85 14.11 -15.76
CA ALA A 52 -6.08 15.26 -15.30
C ALA A 52 -4.62 14.89 -15.50
N ASP A 53 -3.96 15.48 -16.50
CA ASP A 53 -2.53 15.36 -16.65
C ASP A 53 -1.87 15.99 -15.41
N CYS A 54 -1.13 15.18 -14.66
CA CYS A 54 -0.47 15.66 -13.46
C CYS A 54 0.65 16.65 -13.84
N PRO A 55 0.89 17.69 -13.04
CA PRO A 55 2.01 18.61 -13.25
C PRO A 55 3.33 17.86 -13.41
N PRO A 56 4.31 18.41 -14.15
CA PRO A 56 5.62 17.79 -14.29
C PRO A 56 6.22 17.51 -12.90
N GLY A 57 6.68 16.27 -12.69
CA GLY A 57 7.26 15.81 -11.41
C GLY A 57 6.31 15.03 -10.49
N LEU A 58 5.01 14.95 -10.78
CA LEU A 58 4.04 14.17 -10.00
C LEU A 58 3.64 12.88 -10.75
N ALA A 59 3.42 11.80 -9.98
CA ALA A 59 3.04 10.51 -10.53
C ALA A 59 1.52 10.42 -10.74
N LYS A 60 1.11 9.91 -11.90
CA LYS A 60 -0.29 9.57 -12.23
C LYS A 60 -0.71 8.27 -11.50
N LYS A 61 -0.88 8.33 -10.19
CA LYS A 61 -1.42 7.25 -9.32
C LYS A 61 -2.58 7.78 -8.48
N HIS A 62 -3.31 6.92 -7.78
CA HIS A 62 -4.41 7.31 -6.88
C HIS A 62 -3.91 7.39 -5.42
N PRO A 63 -4.23 8.44 -4.64
CA PRO A 63 -4.96 9.68 -5.03
C PRO A 63 -4.22 10.47 -6.12
N ARG A 64 -4.94 11.18 -7.01
CA ARG A 64 -4.32 11.79 -8.22
C ARG A 64 -3.12 12.67 -7.89
N CYS A 65 -2.04 12.49 -8.66
CA CYS A 65 -0.84 13.31 -8.61
C CYS A 65 -0.07 13.20 -7.29
N VAL A 66 0.45 12.00 -7.02
CA VAL A 66 1.26 11.70 -5.82
C VAL A 66 2.75 11.95 -6.09
N PRO A 67 3.54 12.48 -5.14
CA PRO A 67 5.00 12.47 -5.26
C PRO A 67 5.54 11.06 -5.53
N PRO A 68 6.53 10.87 -6.44
CA PRO A 68 6.96 9.55 -6.91
C PRO A 68 7.43 8.61 -5.79
N GLY A 69 8.05 9.15 -4.72
CA GLY A 69 8.47 8.38 -3.55
C GLY A 69 7.32 7.86 -2.67
N GLN A 70 6.14 8.49 -2.73
CA GLN A 70 4.94 8.08 -2.00
C GLN A 70 4.02 7.21 -2.88
N ALA A 71 4.07 7.38 -4.20
CA ALA A 71 3.28 6.61 -5.16
C ALA A 71 3.54 5.08 -5.07
N ARG A 72 4.75 4.67 -4.69
CA ARG A 72 5.10 3.25 -4.50
C ARG A 72 4.55 2.66 -3.20
N LYS A 73 4.38 3.47 -2.15
CA LYS A 73 3.92 3.00 -0.83
C LYS A 73 2.46 2.58 -0.86
N HIS A 74 1.61 3.29 -1.62
CA HIS A 74 0.20 2.95 -1.78
C HIS A 74 -0.05 1.71 -2.66
N ALA A 75 0.93 1.29 -3.45
CA ALA A 75 0.82 0.11 -4.30
C ALA A 75 1.11 -1.21 -3.57
N SER A 76 1.56 -1.18 -2.30
CA SER A 76 2.19 -2.35 -1.66
C SER A 76 1.24 -3.30 -0.92
N HIS A 77 -0.08 -3.11 -1.02
CA HIS A 77 -1.05 -3.99 -0.36
C HIS A 77 -2.04 -4.58 -1.37
N TYR A 78 -1.54 -5.42 -2.26
CA TYR A 78 -2.40 -6.33 -3.03
C TYR A 78 -2.86 -7.46 -2.09
N GLY A 79 -4.18 -7.64 -1.92
CA GLY A 79 -4.80 -8.73 -1.15
C GLY A 79 -5.67 -8.27 0.02
N ASN A 80 -6.67 -9.09 0.38
CA ASN A 80 -7.55 -8.85 1.52
C ASN A 80 -6.81 -8.93 2.86
N ARG A 81 -7.31 -8.19 3.86
CA ARG A 81 -6.82 -8.18 5.25
C ARG A 81 -7.83 -8.87 6.16
N VAL A 82 -7.41 -9.14 7.40
CA VAL A 82 -8.32 -9.61 8.44
C VAL A 82 -9.45 -8.60 8.65
N GLY A 83 -10.70 -9.08 8.66
CA GLY A 83 -11.91 -8.27 8.76
C GLY A 83 -12.56 -7.91 7.42
N ASP A 84 -11.82 -7.98 6.31
CA ASP A 84 -12.37 -7.72 4.99
C ASP A 84 -13.31 -8.85 4.55
N VAL A 85 -14.29 -8.54 3.70
CA VAL A 85 -15.10 -9.54 3.02
C VAL A 85 -14.36 -9.99 1.76
N LEU A 86 -14.09 -11.29 1.65
CA LEU A 86 -13.38 -11.88 0.53
C LEU A 86 -14.29 -11.97 -0.70
N ARG A 87 -13.85 -11.42 -1.83
CA ARG A 87 -14.53 -11.64 -3.12
C ARG A 87 -14.07 -12.99 -3.69
N VAL A 88 -14.80 -14.05 -3.34
CA VAL A 88 -14.42 -15.44 -3.65
C VAL A 88 -14.09 -15.74 -5.12
N GLY A 89 -14.62 -14.99 -6.08
CA GLY A 89 -14.37 -15.19 -7.52
C GLY A 89 -12.91 -14.97 -7.95
N ASP A 90 -12.12 -14.24 -7.16
CA ASP A 90 -10.73 -13.92 -7.49
C ASP A 90 -9.74 -14.94 -6.87
N TYR A 91 -10.23 -15.93 -6.12
CA TYR A 91 -9.41 -16.85 -5.33
C TYR A 91 -9.73 -18.32 -5.60
N VAL A 92 -8.76 -19.20 -5.35
CA VAL A 92 -8.93 -20.65 -5.47
C VAL A 92 -9.36 -21.23 -4.12
N ILE A 93 -10.48 -21.95 -4.09
CA ILE A 93 -10.92 -22.67 -2.89
C ILE A 93 -10.03 -23.87 -2.58
N ILE A 94 -9.62 -24.00 -1.31
CA ILE A 94 -8.92 -25.16 -0.80
C ILE A 94 -9.96 -26.12 -0.22
N ARG A 95 -10.29 -27.16 -0.98
CA ARG A 95 -11.27 -28.20 -0.57
C ARG A 95 -10.74 -29.20 0.44
N ASP A 96 -9.42 -29.32 0.54
CA ASP A 96 -8.75 -30.22 1.47
C ASP A 96 -7.68 -29.45 2.24
N PRO A 97 -8.07 -28.84 3.39
CA PRO A 97 -7.17 -28.02 4.20
C PRO A 97 -5.99 -28.82 4.79
N ARG A 98 -6.17 -30.12 4.99
CA ARG A 98 -5.16 -31.00 5.62
C ARG A 98 -3.88 -31.12 4.80
N ARG A 99 -3.95 -30.94 3.48
CA ARG A 99 -2.75 -30.92 2.60
C ARG A 99 -1.82 -29.73 2.85
N TYR A 100 -2.29 -28.73 3.59
CA TYR A 100 -1.55 -27.52 3.92
C TYR A 100 -1.37 -27.35 5.44
N ASP A 101 -1.54 -28.43 6.21
CA ASP A 101 -1.52 -28.42 7.68
C ASP A 101 -2.50 -27.42 8.30
N LEU A 102 -3.61 -27.13 7.60
CA LEU A 102 -4.66 -26.25 8.07
C LEU A 102 -5.71 -27.03 8.85
N GLN A 103 -6.26 -26.39 9.88
CA GLN A 103 -7.35 -26.97 10.67
C GLN A 103 -8.62 -27.10 9.83
N ASP A 104 -9.17 -28.30 9.77
CA ASP A 104 -10.48 -28.57 9.20
C ASP A 104 -11.56 -28.39 10.28
N ARG A 105 -12.22 -27.23 10.28
CA ARG A 105 -13.24 -26.86 11.27
C ARG A 105 -14.49 -26.34 10.57
N ARG A 106 -15.66 -26.80 11.02
CA ARG A 106 -16.94 -26.25 10.57
C ARG A 106 -17.02 -24.74 10.81
N GLY A 107 -17.57 -24.03 9.82
CA GLY A 107 -17.67 -22.57 9.83
C GLY A 107 -16.46 -21.87 9.22
N TRP A 108 -15.40 -22.60 8.85
CA TRP A 108 -14.22 -22.04 8.19
C TRP A 108 -14.06 -22.59 6.78
N ASP A 109 -13.90 -21.66 5.84
CA ASP A 109 -13.46 -21.97 4.49
C ASP A 109 -12.05 -21.43 4.28
N TYR A 110 -11.33 -22.07 3.37
CA TYR A 110 -9.96 -21.68 3.02
C TYR A 110 -9.88 -21.34 1.53
N TYR A 111 -9.33 -20.17 1.24
CA TYR A 111 -9.07 -19.70 -0.12
C TYR A 111 -7.59 -19.39 -0.26
N ARG A 112 -7.07 -19.41 -1.48
CA ARG A 112 -5.69 -19.02 -1.75
C ARG A 112 -5.56 -18.20 -3.02
N ASP A 113 -4.54 -17.35 -3.01
CA ASP A 113 -3.91 -16.83 -4.22
C ASP A 113 -2.56 -17.54 -4.43
N ASP A 114 -1.66 -16.93 -5.19
CA ASP A 114 -0.33 -17.48 -5.48
C ASP A 114 0.60 -17.50 -4.27
N ASN A 115 0.39 -16.62 -3.28
CA ASN A 115 1.33 -16.38 -2.19
C ASN A 115 0.71 -16.51 -0.80
N ARG A 116 -0.62 -16.57 -0.67
CA ARG A 116 -1.33 -16.52 0.61
C ARG A 116 -2.53 -17.43 0.67
N ILE A 117 -2.81 -17.87 1.88
CA ILE A 117 -4.00 -18.61 2.28
C ILE A 117 -4.83 -17.71 3.19
N TYR A 118 -6.11 -17.61 2.87
CA TYR A 118 -7.13 -16.85 3.58
C TYR A 118 -8.01 -17.83 4.32
N ARG A 119 -8.05 -17.74 5.65
CA ARG A 119 -9.09 -18.39 6.45
C ARG A 119 -10.28 -17.45 6.52
N VAL A 120 -11.45 -17.96 6.20
CA VAL A 120 -12.66 -17.17 6.01
C VAL A 120 -13.81 -17.79 6.79
N ASP A 121 -14.66 -16.95 7.37
CA ASP A 121 -15.93 -17.39 7.94
C ASP A 121 -16.90 -17.81 6.81
N SER A 122 -17.35 -19.06 6.82
CA SER A 122 -18.15 -19.63 5.72
C SER A 122 -19.53 -19.00 5.57
N GLY A 123 -20.05 -18.33 6.61
CA GLY A 123 -21.36 -17.66 6.58
C GLY A 123 -21.30 -16.23 6.04
N THR A 124 -20.19 -15.52 6.29
CA THR A 124 -20.08 -14.07 6.01
C THR A 124 -19.01 -13.70 4.99
N GLN A 125 -18.19 -14.67 4.57
CA GLN A 125 -16.99 -14.46 3.75
C GLN A 125 -15.96 -13.50 4.38
N LYS A 126 -16.05 -13.23 5.68
CA LYS A 126 -15.08 -12.39 6.37
C LYS A 126 -13.76 -13.12 6.58
N VAL A 127 -12.66 -12.45 6.25
CA VAL A 127 -11.31 -12.96 6.47
C VAL A 127 -11.01 -12.95 7.98
N LEU A 128 -10.75 -14.14 8.51
CA LEU A 128 -10.39 -14.37 9.91
C LEU A 128 -8.87 -14.41 10.12
N ALA A 129 -8.12 -14.86 9.11
CA ALA A 129 -6.66 -14.87 9.14
C ALA A 129 -6.08 -14.91 7.72
N VAL A 130 -4.86 -14.37 7.58
CA VAL A 130 -4.07 -14.44 6.36
C VAL A 130 -2.74 -15.11 6.72
N MET A 131 -2.40 -16.16 5.98
CA MET A 131 -1.19 -16.96 6.16
C MET A 131 -0.40 -16.92 4.86
N ASN A 132 0.92 -16.75 4.93
CA ASN A 132 1.75 -16.82 3.73
C ASN A 132 1.95 -18.30 3.34
N LEU A 133 1.82 -18.63 2.06
CA LEU A 133 2.37 -19.89 1.57
C LEU A 133 3.89 -19.76 1.65
N ILE A 134 4.51 -20.54 2.52
CA ILE A 134 5.93 -20.79 2.43
C ILE A 134 6.09 -21.75 1.25
N GLN A 135 6.47 -21.23 0.08
CA GLN A 135 6.89 -22.08 -1.04
C GLN A 135 8.26 -22.67 -0.71
N ALA A 136 8.28 -23.75 0.07
CA ALA A 136 9.36 -24.71 -0.03
C ALA A 136 9.12 -25.48 -1.35
N PHE A 137 10.15 -25.58 -2.18
CA PHE A 137 10.15 -26.27 -3.49
C PHE A 137 9.68 -25.42 -4.69
N SER A 138 10.49 -24.42 -5.04
CA SER A 138 10.80 -24.19 -6.46
C SER A 138 11.81 -25.26 -6.88
N ASN A 139 11.41 -26.14 -7.81
CA ASN A 139 12.30 -27.06 -8.50
C ASN A 139 12.84 -26.37 -9.76
#